data_AF-A0AAQ4EQL8-F1
#
_entry.id   AF-A0AAQ4EQL8-F1
#
_cell.length_a   1.000
_cell.length_b   1.000
_cell.length_c   1.000
_cell.angle_alpha   90.00
_cell.angle_beta   90.00
_cell.angle_gamma   90.00
#
_symmetry.space_group_name_H-M   'P 1'
#
loop_
_entity.id
_entity.type
_entity.pdbx_description
1 polymer ?
#
loop_
_entity_poly.entity_id
_entity_poly.type
_entity_poly.pdbx_seq_one_letter_code
_entity_poly.pdbx_strand_id
1 'polypeptide(L)' 'MESNGLPLKIHVSTCTKEVLDTFKTFQLELRGEVEMKGKGKMTTYWLLGEQERDSGSTGPVTPTAPSTEVRKETKI' A
#
# COMPACT_ATOMS: atom_id res chain seq x y z
N MET A 1 4.14 17.43 -6.95
CA MET A 1 5.43 17.29 -6.25
C MET A 1 5.18 16.37 -5.06
N GLU A 2 5.84 15.22 -5.00
CA GLU A 2 5.64 14.25 -3.92
C GLU A 2 6.48 14.68 -2.71
N SER A 3 5.85 15.29 -1.72
CA SER A 3 6.55 15.88 -0.56
C SER A 3 6.70 14.92 0.64
N ASN A 4 6.24 13.66 0.51
CA ASN A 4 6.19 12.66 1.60
C ASN A 4 6.98 11.38 1.30
N GLY A 5 7.82 11.37 0.26
CA GLY A 5 8.61 10.20 -0.12
C GLY A 5 9.69 9.88 0.92
N LEU A 6 9.85 8.60 1.26
CA LEU A 6 11.04 8.13 1.95
C LEU A 6 12.11 7.80 0.90
N PRO A 7 13.40 8.09 1.18
CA PRO A 7 14.47 7.73 0.26
C PRO A 7 14.47 6.23 0.00
N LEU A 8 14.62 5.84 -1.27
CA LEU A 8 14.66 4.43 -1.73
C LEU A 8 13.36 3.63 -1.54
N LYS A 9 12.22 4.27 -1.22
CA LYS A 9 10.90 3.61 -1.22
C LYS A 9 10.02 4.16 -2.33
N ILE A 10 9.33 3.26 -3.03
CA ILE A 10 8.39 3.62 -4.08
C ILE A 10 7.00 3.76 -3.48
N HIS A 11 6.43 4.96 -3.62
CA HIS A 11 5.09 5.28 -3.16
C HIS A 11 4.05 4.85 -4.20
N VAL A 12 2.96 4.24 -3.72
CA VAL A 12 1.92 3.66 -4.56
C VAL A 12 0.55 4.14 -4.08
N SER A 13 -0.27 4.63 -5.01
CA SER A 13 -1.67 4.99 -4.74
C SER A 13 -2.57 3.75 -4.75
N THR A 14 -3.76 3.83 -4.14
CA THR A 14 -4.74 2.72 -4.15
C THR A 14 -5.02 2.18 -5.55
N CYS A 15 -5.21 3.06 -6.54
CA CYS A 15 -5.47 2.66 -7.92
C CYS A 15 -4.33 1.80 -8.50
N THR A 16 -3.08 2.17 -8.21
CA THR A 16 -1.92 1.41 -8.66
C THR A 16 -1.79 0.10 -7.89
N LYS A 17 -2.13 0.08 -6.58
CA LYS A 17 -2.21 -1.16 -5.78
C LYS A 17 -3.20 -2.15 -6.38
N GLU A 18 -4.38 -1.70 -6.84
CA GLU A 18 -5.38 -2.58 -7.46
C GLU A 18 -4.86 -3.24 -8.75
N VAL A 19 -4.13 -2.49 -9.56
CA VAL A 19 -3.46 -3.02 -10.76
C VAL A 19 -2.39 -4.04 -10.37
N LEU A 20 -1.53 -3.71 -9.39
CA LEU A 20 -0.47 -4.61 -8.93
C LEU A 20 -1.01 -5.88 -8.26
N ASP A 21 -2.15 -5.80 -7.58
CA ASP A 21 -2.86 -6.93 -6.98
C ASP A 21 -3.31 -7.95 -8.04
N THR A 22 -3.58 -7.49 -9.27
CA THR A 22 -3.93 -8.39 -10.39
C THR A 22 -2.77 -9.32 -10.76
N PHE A 23 -1.52 -8.87 -10.61
CA PHE A 23 -0.34 -9.69 -10.87
C PHE A 23 -0.03 -10.66 -9.73
N LYS A 24 -0.45 -10.35 -8.50
CA LYS A 24 -0.21 -11.14 -7.27
C LYS A 24 1.26 -11.48 -7.00
N THR A 25 2.18 -10.80 -7.66
CA THR A 25 3.63 -10.92 -7.45
C THR A 25 4.17 -9.82 -6.56
N PHE A 26 3.52 -8.66 -6.49
CA PHE A 26 4.05 -7.51 -5.77
C PHE A 26 3.64 -7.51 -4.30
N GLN A 27 4.60 -7.18 -3.44
CA GLN A 27 4.41 -6.97 -2.00
C GLN A 27 4.23 -5.48 -1.72
N LEU A 28 3.04 -5.12 -1.22
CA LEU A 28 2.70 -3.75 -0.85
C LEU A 28 2.35 -3.68 0.64
N GLU A 29 2.80 -2.62 1.30
CA GLU A 29 2.52 -2.35 2.70
C GLU A 29 1.69 -1.08 2.85
N LEU A 30 0.62 -1.13 3.65
CA LEU A 30 -0.21 0.04 3.92
C LEU A 30 0.61 1.10 4.68
N ARG A 31 0.82 2.25 4.05
CA ARG A 31 1.45 3.42 4.70
C ARG A 31 0.46 4.18 5.58
N GLY A 32 -0.81 4.13 5.21
CA GLY A 32 -1.90 4.91 5.81
C GLY A 32 -2.43 6.01 4.88
N GLU A 33 -3.25 6.88 5.44
CA GLU A 33 -3.86 8.01 4.72
C GLU A 33 -2.92 9.22 4.68
N VAL A 34 -2.84 9.86 3.52
CA VAL A 34 -2.01 11.02 3.26
C VAL A 34 -2.90 12.15 2.79
N GLU A 35 -2.81 13.29 3.47
CA GLU A 35 -3.54 14.48 3.05
C GLU A 35 -2.82 15.13 1.86
N MET A 36 -3.44 15.04 0.67
CA MET A 36 -3.01 15.79 -0.49
C MET A 36 -3.80 17.08 -0.61
N LYS A 37 -3.08 18.20 -0.60
CA LYS A 37 -3.67 19.52 -0.83
C LYS A 37 -4.38 19.54 -2.19
N GLY A 38 -5.71 19.70 -2.17
CA GLY A 38 -6.59 19.70 -3.36
C GLY A 38 -7.22 18.36 -3.73
N LYS A 39 -6.76 17.23 -3.18
CA LYS A 39 -7.30 15.88 -3.43
C LYS A 39 -7.90 15.22 -2.17
N GLY A 40 -7.71 15.83 -1.00
CA GLY A 40 -8.17 15.31 0.28
C GLY A 40 -7.27 14.19 0.79
N LYS A 41 -7.79 13.38 1.71
CA LYS A 41 -7.10 12.20 2.23
C LYS A 41 -7.09 11.08 1.20
N MET A 42 -5.91 10.56 0.91
CA MET A 42 -5.71 9.43 -0.01
C MET A 42 -4.93 8.34 0.69
N THR A 43 -5.46 7.12 0.62
CA THR A 43 -4.75 5.94 1.11
C THR A 43 -3.58 5.61 0.19
N THR A 44 -2.45 5.26 0.80
CA THR A 44 -1.23 4.99 0.06
C THR A 44 -0.47 3.82 0.62
N TYR A 45 0.40 3.25 -0.22
CA TYR A 45 1.11 2.01 0.03
C TYR A 45 2.58 2.16 -0.32
N TRP A 46 3.44 1.41 0.37
CA TRP A 46 4.84 1.24 0.01
C TRP A 46 5.00 -0.04 -0.80
N LEU A 47 5.63 0.05 -1.97
CA LEU A 47 6.09 -1.14 -2.67
C LEU A 47 7.34 -1.67 -1.96
N LEU A 48 7.22 -2.84 -1.34
CA LEU A 48 8.33 -3.52 -0.66
C LEU A 48 9.20 -4.28 -1.66
N GLY A 49 8.60 -4.84 -2.72
CA GLY A 49 9.30 -5.59 -3.76
C GLY A 49 8.37 -6.50 -4.54
N GLU A 50 8.94 -7.39 -5.33
CA GLU A 50 8.23 -8.47 -6.01
C GLU A 50 8.66 -9.83 -5.46
N GLN A 51 7.70 -10.73 -5.30
CA GLN A 51 7.92 -12.15 -5.07
C GLN A 51 8.27 -12.78 -6.41
N GLU A 52 9.55 -12.95 -6.67
CA GLU A 52 10.00 -13.87 -7.71
C GLU A 52 9.50 -15.26 -7.33
N ARG A 53 8.82 -15.94 -8.27
CA ARG A 53 8.44 -17.35 -8.11
C ARG A 53 9.70 -18.21 -8.22
N ASP A 54 10.64 -18.06 -7.31
CA ASP A 54 11.80 -18.93 -7.26
C ASP A 54 11.51 -20.13 -6.34
N SER A 55 11.73 -21.30 -6.91
CA SER A 55 11.41 -22.60 -6.37
C SER A 55 12.32 -22.93 -5.19
N GLY A 56 11.94 -22.48 -3.98
CA GLY A 56 12.37 -23.13 -2.74
C GLY A 56 13.02 -22.21 -1.71
N SER A 57 12.19 -21.60 -0.87
CA SER A 57 12.31 -21.74 0.59
C SER A 57 11.11 -21.08 1.25
N THR A 58 10.36 -21.88 2.00
CA THR A 58 9.21 -21.48 2.80
C THR A 58 9.63 -20.54 3.92
N GLY A 59 9.26 -19.27 3.84
CA GLY A 59 9.10 -18.38 4.99
C GLY A 59 7.60 -18.16 5.26
N PRO A 60 7.14 -18.05 6.52
CA PRO A 60 5.74 -17.80 6.83
C PRO A 60 5.35 -16.41 6.33
N VAL A 61 4.70 -16.35 5.16
CA VAL A 61 3.99 -15.14 4.73
C VAL A 61 2.82 -14.96 5.68
N THR A 62 3.02 -14.07 6.64
CA THR A 62 1.97 -13.69 7.56
C THR A 62 0.88 -13.03 6.71
N PRO A 63 -0.39 -13.49 6.73
CA PRO A 63 -1.47 -12.75 6.11
C PRO A 63 -1.67 -11.49 6.94
N THR A 64 -1.00 -10.39 6.58
CA THR A 64 -1.23 -9.09 7.21
C THR A 64 -2.66 -8.70 6.85
N ALA A 65 -3.54 -8.91 7.81
CA ALA A 65 -4.96 -8.69 7.73
C ALA A 65 -5.27 -7.32 7.12
N PRO A 66 -6.35 -7.18 6.34
CA PRO A 66 -6.86 -5.86 5.97
C PRO A 66 -7.25 -5.14 7.27
N SER A 67 -6.41 -4.20 7.71
CA SER A 67 -6.73 -3.31 8.82
C SER A 67 -7.94 -2.48 8.40
N THR A 68 -9.08 -2.88 8.93
CA THR A 68 -10.30 -2.10 9.04
C THR A 68 -9.98 -0.78 9.72
N GLU A 69 -9.87 0.32 8.97
CA GLU A 69 -9.91 1.67 9.54
C GLU A 69 -11.23 2.35 9.18
N VAL A 70 -12.17 2.16 10.11
CA VAL A 70 -13.19 3.10 10.58
C VAL A 70 -13.31 4.40 9.77
N ARG A 71 -14.37 4.48 8.97
CA ARG A 71 -14.98 5.75 8.60
C ARG A 71 -15.48 6.42 9.88
N LYS A 72 -14.76 7.43 10.37
CA LYS A 72 -15.35 8.42 11.29
C LYS A 72 -16.29 9.31 10.48
N GLU A 73 -17.55 8.92 10.46
CA GLU A 73 -18.66 9.78 10.06
C GLU A 73 -18.71 10.95 11.05
N THR A 74 -18.35 12.14 10.58
CA THR A 74 -18.52 13.38 11.33
C THR A 74 -20.00 13.76 11.25
N LYS A 75 -20.65 13.61 12.40
CA LYS A 75 -21.99 14.07 12.73
C LYS A 75 -22.14 15.57 12.46
N ILE A 76 -23.22 15.93 11.76
CA ILE A 76 -23.92 17.22 11.88
C ILE A 76 -25.29 16.94 12.50
#